data_AF-A0A0F6RL27-F1
#
_entry.id   AF-A0A0F6RL27-F1
#
_cell.length_a   1.000
_cell.length_b   1.000
_cell.length_c   1.000
_cell.angle_alpha   90.00
_cell.angle_beta   90.00
_cell.angle_gamma   90.00
#
_symmetry.space_group_name_H-M   'P 1'
#
loop_
_entity.id
_entity.type
_entity.pdbx_description
1 polymer ?
#
loop_
_entity_poly.entity_id
_entity_poly.type
_entity_poly.pdbx_seq_one_letter_code
_entity_poly.pdbx_strand_id
1 'polypeptide(L)'
;MFRYCKEEAKFDEVFLFTDDSDSIKTPSGTFLETKPTATNLKIFLHEFFESPQLETGDNFWFFFSGHGLRHQEQDYLVPHDGHSQLLPDTTISLTYLTQRLRKCGADNIILLLDSCRNETRFGNKSAGGKPQQGVITIASCSPGEESYQIPALGMSSFTYALLEALRIEGERNCATVERLCNHLFHRVPEINRQYNKPPQTPHSTVEPNYKNHLILLPKQATITDIALLREEALDLEGDGRLEEAKQLMRRVLALDPTNPKVLKVYDRITLKLAQQPVPPSPKTEPINGESAKTITETPKPAPPPEIELKSAKGIDYRNLEDLLKRQQWREADEETRVVMLQVNRTKEGWLQVEDMDNFPYEDLRTIDQLWVKYSGGRFGFSVQAKIYCELGGTGEYNERVWNAFGDRVGWRVNNSWIYYRDVTFDLKAPLGHLPGPSGFLGVRRGSVFGFLGVRRGSGVLFGFWYGFLGRGFLYFFWVFDVPHPGPGSDPRHDCSMSPATRGL
;
A
#
# COMPACT_ATOMS: atom_id res chain seq x y z
N MET A 1 -12.10 -6.62 21.11
CA MET A 1 -12.20 -7.21 19.75
C MET A 1 -13.34 -8.22 19.63
N PHE A 2 -13.36 -9.33 20.38
CA PHE A 2 -14.41 -10.36 20.31
C PHE A 2 -15.85 -9.81 20.31
N ARG A 3 -16.20 -9.00 21.32
CA ARG A 3 -17.54 -8.38 21.41
C ARG A 3 -17.85 -7.51 20.19
N TYR A 4 -16.89 -6.72 19.72
CA TYR A 4 -17.07 -5.92 18.50
C TYR A 4 -17.41 -6.80 17.30
N CYS A 5 -16.62 -7.86 17.03
CA CYS A 5 -16.86 -8.76 15.90
C CYS A 5 -18.23 -9.44 15.98
N LYS A 6 -18.60 -9.96 17.16
CA LYS A 6 -19.85 -10.70 17.38
C LYS A 6 -21.09 -9.80 17.44
N GLU A 7 -21.01 -8.70 18.18
CA GLU A 7 -22.18 -7.90 18.55
C GLU A 7 -22.38 -6.69 17.64
N GLU A 8 -21.31 -6.04 17.19
CA GLU A 8 -21.38 -4.79 16.40
C GLU A 8 -21.21 -5.07 14.90
N ALA A 9 -20.11 -5.71 14.52
CA ALA A 9 -19.80 -6.04 13.12
C ALA A 9 -20.62 -7.22 12.58
N LYS A 10 -21.20 -8.05 13.47
CA LYS A 10 -22.05 -9.21 13.14
C LYS A 10 -21.34 -10.21 12.22
N PHE A 11 -20.13 -10.60 12.57
CA PHE A 11 -19.45 -11.73 11.92
C PHE A 11 -20.29 -13.01 12.10
N ASP A 12 -20.38 -13.81 11.04
CA ASP A 12 -21.18 -15.05 11.03
C ASP A 12 -20.67 -16.05 12.08
N GLU A 13 -19.36 -16.22 12.16
CA GLU A 13 -18.68 -17.09 13.12
C GLU A 13 -17.51 -16.35 13.77
N VAL A 14 -17.37 -16.48 15.10
CA VAL A 14 -16.30 -15.85 15.87
C VAL A 14 -15.76 -16.83 16.91
N PHE A 15 -14.55 -17.33 16.69
CA PHE A 15 -13.84 -18.19 17.63
C PHE A 15 -13.04 -17.35 18.64
N LEU A 16 -13.19 -17.66 19.92
CA LEU A 16 -12.49 -16.98 21.01
C LEU A 16 -11.54 -17.95 21.71
N PHE A 17 -10.28 -17.55 21.84
CA PHE A 17 -9.26 -18.28 22.60
C PHE A 17 -8.73 -17.39 23.71
N THR A 18 -9.07 -17.72 24.96
CA THR A 18 -8.64 -17.05 26.19
C THR A 18 -8.50 -18.07 27.31
N ASP A 19 -7.91 -17.71 28.44
CA ASP A 19 -7.73 -18.64 29.56
C ASP A 19 -9.06 -19.20 30.10
N ASP A 20 -10.16 -18.44 29.95
CA ASP A 20 -11.48 -18.75 30.50
C ASP A 20 -12.58 -18.91 29.43
N SER A 21 -12.23 -19.07 28.15
CA SER A 21 -13.25 -19.24 27.09
C SER A 21 -13.81 -20.66 27.04
N ASP A 22 -15.07 -20.78 26.63
CA ASP A 22 -15.74 -22.07 26.45
C ASP A 22 -15.09 -22.90 25.33
N SER A 23 -15.14 -24.23 25.47
CA SER A 23 -14.73 -25.15 24.41
C SER A 23 -15.62 -25.03 23.18
N ILE A 24 -15.04 -25.23 22.00
CA ILE A 24 -15.73 -25.17 20.72
C ILE A 24 -15.90 -26.57 20.12
N LYS A 25 -16.98 -26.79 19.38
CA LYS A 25 -17.20 -28.05 18.67
C LYS A 25 -16.43 -28.03 17.34
N THR A 26 -15.59 -29.02 17.12
CA THR A 26 -14.82 -29.18 15.89
C THR A 26 -15.68 -29.77 14.76
N PRO A 27 -15.24 -29.66 13.49
CA PRO A 27 -15.88 -30.36 12.37
C PRO A 27 -15.93 -31.88 12.53
N SER A 28 -14.96 -32.50 13.23
CA SER A 28 -14.99 -33.93 13.58
C SER A 28 -16.00 -34.27 14.67
N GLY A 29 -16.68 -33.28 15.26
CA GLY A 29 -17.71 -33.45 16.29
C GLY A 29 -17.17 -33.56 17.71
N THR A 30 -15.85 -33.42 17.90
CA THR A 30 -15.19 -33.39 19.22
C THR A 30 -15.25 -31.98 19.82
N PHE A 31 -15.01 -31.87 21.14
CA PHE A 31 -14.88 -30.57 21.80
C PHE A 31 -13.41 -30.21 21.96
N LEU A 32 -13.04 -29.04 21.46
CA LEU A 32 -11.70 -28.47 21.57
C LEU A 32 -11.68 -27.39 22.65
N GLU A 33 -10.80 -27.55 23.64
CA GLU A 33 -10.52 -26.51 24.62
C GLU A 33 -9.92 -25.27 23.95
N THR A 34 -10.40 -24.09 24.34
CA THR A 34 -9.99 -22.82 23.73
C THR A 34 -8.97 -22.05 24.56
N LYS A 35 -8.38 -22.67 25.59
CA LYS A 35 -7.20 -22.12 26.24
C LYS A 35 -6.09 -21.91 25.19
N PRO A 36 -5.46 -20.73 25.10
CA PRO A 36 -4.58 -20.36 24.00
C PRO A 36 -3.19 -21.02 24.13
N THR A 37 -3.14 -22.34 24.03
CA THR A 37 -1.90 -23.12 23.95
C THR A 37 -1.49 -23.35 22.50
N ALA A 38 -0.22 -23.61 22.25
CA ALA A 38 0.29 -23.93 20.92
C ALA A 38 -0.40 -25.17 20.36
N THR A 39 -0.63 -26.18 21.21
CA THR A 39 -1.34 -27.41 20.84
C THR A 39 -2.79 -27.14 20.43
N ASN A 40 -3.57 -26.43 21.26
CA ASN A 40 -4.98 -26.18 20.96
C ASN A 40 -5.16 -25.34 19.70
N LEU A 41 -4.33 -24.31 19.51
CA LEU A 41 -4.34 -23.49 18.31
C LEU A 41 -3.91 -24.27 17.06
N LYS A 42 -2.91 -25.16 17.16
CA LYS A 42 -2.50 -26.03 16.04
C LYS A 42 -3.61 -27.02 15.66
N ILE A 43 -4.31 -27.61 16.65
CA ILE A 43 -5.46 -28.48 16.42
C ILE A 43 -6.60 -27.70 15.76
N PHE A 44 -6.92 -26.49 16.24
CA PHE A 44 -7.91 -25.61 15.64
C PHE A 44 -7.58 -25.32 14.17
N LEU A 45 -6.35 -24.86 13.89
CA LEU A 45 -5.91 -24.53 12.54
C LEU A 45 -5.92 -25.75 11.59
N HIS A 46 -5.73 -26.94 12.14
CA HIS A 46 -5.84 -28.19 11.39
C HIS A 46 -7.30 -28.53 11.12
N GLU A 47 -8.09 -28.78 12.16
CA GLU A 47 -9.49 -29.24 12.05
C GLU A 47 -10.38 -28.29 11.23
N PHE A 48 -10.20 -26.98 11.38
CA PHE A 48 -11.06 -25.98 10.73
C PHE A 48 -10.55 -25.50 9.37
N PHE A 49 -9.26 -25.67 9.04
CA PHE A 49 -8.68 -25.13 7.81
C PHE A 49 -7.84 -26.15 7.03
N GLU A 50 -8.08 -27.45 7.19
CA GLU A 50 -7.58 -28.48 6.26
C GLU A 50 -8.38 -28.47 4.94
N SER A 51 -9.65 -28.08 5.00
CA SER A 51 -10.55 -27.93 3.85
C SER A 51 -11.15 -26.51 3.79
N PRO A 52 -11.52 -26.01 2.59
CA PRO A 52 -12.18 -24.72 2.46
C PRO A 52 -13.51 -24.70 3.22
N GLN A 53 -13.66 -23.72 4.12
CA GLN A 53 -14.88 -23.46 4.88
C GLN A 53 -15.57 -22.16 4.42
N LEU A 54 -14.82 -21.30 3.73
CA LEU A 54 -15.25 -20.00 3.23
C LEU A 54 -15.23 -19.97 1.72
N GLU A 55 -16.01 -19.06 1.15
CA GLU A 55 -16.08 -18.83 -0.27
C GLU A 55 -15.19 -17.66 -0.71
N THR A 56 -14.88 -17.66 -2.00
CA THR A 56 -14.30 -16.50 -2.65
C THR A 56 -15.21 -15.28 -2.51
N GLY A 57 -14.72 -14.21 -1.88
CA GLY A 57 -15.50 -13.02 -1.54
C GLY A 57 -15.58 -12.78 -0.02
N ASP A 58 -15.31 -13.81 0.79
CA ASP A 58 -15.35 -13.73 2.24
C ASP A 58 -14.10 -13.06 2.83
N ASN A 59 -14.26 -12.43 3.98
CA ASN A 59 -13.15 -11.88 4.76
C ASN A 59 -12.88 -12.77 5.97
N PHE A 60 -11.66 -13.30 6.08
CA PHE A 60 -11.19 -13.98 7.28
C PHE A 60 -10.37 -13.03 8.14
N TRP A 61 -10.78 -12.81 9.40
CA TRP A 61 -10.04 -11.97 10.34
C TRP A 61 -9.38 -12.85 11.40
N PHE A 62 -8.07 -12.68 11.54
CA PHE A 62 -7.30 -13.26 12.64
C PHE A 62 -6.78 -12.12 13.52
N PHE A 63 -7.18 -12.10 14.77
CA PHE A 63 -6.68 -11.14 15.76
C PHE A 63 -5.90 -11.88 16.84
N PHE A 64 -4.66 -11.46 17.07
CA PHE A 64 -3.83 -11.97 18.16
C PHE A 64 -3.37 -10.82 19.03
N SER A 65 -3.53 -10.96 20.35
CA SER A 65 -2.99 -10.04 21.35
C SER A 65 -2.21 -10.84 22.38
N GLY A 66 -0.91 -10.60 22.48
CA GLY A 66 -0.04 -11.37 23.38
C GLY A 66 1.44 -11.21 23.08
N HIS A 67 2.24 -12.16 23.53
CA HIS A 67 3.68 -12.12 23.30
C HIS A 67 4.02 -12.53 21.86
N GLY A 68 4.92 -11.77 21.25
CA GLY A 68 5.52 -12.06 19.96
C GLY A 68 7.02 -12.22 20.13
N LEU A 69 7.62 -13.05 19.27
CA LEU A 69 9.06 -13.27 19.26
C LEU A 69 9.55 -13.29 17.81
N ARG A 70 10.71 -12.68 17.57
CA ARG A 70 11.44 -12.81 16.31
C ARG A 70 12.66 -13.71 16.50
N HIS A 71 12.78 -14.76 15.69
CA HIS A 71 13.92 -15.68 15.67
C HIS A 71 14.26 -16.11 14.24
N GLN A 72 15.54 -16.03 13.84
CA GLN A 72 16.01 -16.38 12.48
C GLN A 72 15.15 -15.77 11.35
N GLU A 73 14.92 -14.46 11.44
CA GLU A 73 14.09 -13.68 10.48
C GLU A 73 12.61 -14.10 10.39
N GLN A 74 12.16 -15.02 11.24
CA GLN A 74 10.76 -15.44 11.34
C GLN A 74 10.09 -14.84 12.57
N ASP A 75 8.85 -14.40 12.38
CA ASP A 75 8.00 -13.94 13.48
C ASP A 75 7.16 -15.11 14.00
N TYR A 76 7.10 -15.22 15.32
CA TYR A 76 6.36 -16.24 16.04
C TYR A 76 5.35 -15.58 16.98
N LEU A 77 4.13 -16.14 17.00
CA LEU A 77 3.17 -15.92 18.07
C LEU A 77 3.55 -16.84 19.22
N VAL A 78 3.55 -16.30 20.44
CA VAL A 78 3.86 -17.03 21.67
C VAL A 78 2.56 -17.26 22.44
N PRO A 79 1.99 -18.48 22.39
CA PRO A 79 0.81 -18.86 23.16
C PRO A 79 1.14 -18.98 24.65
N HIS A 80 0.14 -19.29 25.48
CA HIS A 80 0.26 -19.37 26.94
C HIS A 80 1.34 -20.35 27.44
N ASP A 81 1.53 -21.46 26.74
CA ASP A 81 2.54 -22.50 27.01
C ASP A 81 3.86 -22.27 26.25
N GLY A 82 4.01 -21.10 25.62
CA GLY A 82 5.17 -20.76 24.81
C GLY A 82 6.44 -20.57 25.62
N HIS A 83 7.53 -21.20 25.18
CA HIS A 83 8.83 -21.11 25.83
C HIS A 83 9.92 -20.71 24.83
N SER A 84 10.68 -19.66 25.14
CA SER A 84 11.68 -19.07 24.23
C SER A 84 12.83 -20.00 23.83
N GLN A 85 13.10 -21.03 24.64
CA GLN A 85 14.12 -22.05 24.35
C GLN A 85 13.58 -23.29 23.61
N LEU A 86 12.25 -23.44 23.51
CA LEU A 86 11.58 -24.57 22.86
C LEU A 86 10.84 -24.11 21.59
N LEU A 87 11.49 -23.22 20.83
CA LEU A 87 11.08 -22.89 19.48
C LEU A 87 11.55 -24.03 18.57
N PRO A 88 10.72 -24.58 17.66
CA PRO A 88 9.39 -24.15 17.21
C PRO A 88 8.19 -24.88 17.88
N ASP A 89 8.45 -25.77 18.83
CA ASP A 89 7.44 -26.73 19.33
C ASP A 89 6.32 -26.04 20.11
N THR A 90 6.68 -25.06 20.93
CA THR A 90 5.78 -24.34 21.84
C THR A 90 5.26 -23.02 21.30
N THR A 91 5.53 -22.70 20.02
CA THR A 91 5.09 -21.45 19.39
C THR A 91 4.45 -21.69 18.03
N ILE A 92 3.94 -20.62 17.43
CA ILE A 92 3.30 -20.66 16.10
C ILE A 92 3.99 -19.65 15.21
N SER A 93 4.73 -20.13 14.21
CA SER A 93 5.33 -19.21 13.22
C SER A 93 4.23 -18.57 12.38
N LEU A 94 4.40 -17.29 12.02
CA LEU A 94 3.48 -16.62 11.11
C LEU A 94 3.41 -17.34 9.75
N THR A 95 4.50 -17.96 9.32
CA THR A 95 4.52 -18.79 8.10
C THR A 95 3.59 -19.99 8.19
N TYR A 96 3.62 -20.74 9.30
CA TYR A 96 2.71 -21.86 9.49
C TYR A 96 1.25 -21.36 9.55
N LEU A 97 1.01 -20.29 10.32
CA LEU A 97 -0.32 -19.70 10.46
C LEU A 97 -0.91 -19.31 9.11
N THR A 98 -0.19 -18.52 8.31
CA THR A 98 -0.69 -18.05 7.01
C THR A 98 -0.87 -19.19 6.02
N GLN A 99 0.01 -20.21 6.02
CA GLN A 99 -0.14 -21.39 5.19
C GLN A 99 -1.44 -22.16 5.51
N ARG A 100 -1.79 -22.25 6.80
CA ARG A 100 -3.05 -22.87 7.23
C ARG A 100 -4.25 -21.99 6.88
N LEU A 101 -4.21 -20.71 7.22
CA LEU A 101 -5.33 -19.80 6.95
C LEU A 101 -5.63 -19.67 5.46
N ARG A 102 -4.64 -19.72 4.56
CA ARG A 102 -4.87 -19.72 3.11
C ARG A 102 -5.71 -20.88 2.60
N LYS A 103 -5.79 -21.97 3.35
CA LYS A 103 -6.65 -23.12 3.01
C LYS A 103 -8.11 -22.92 3.41
N CYS A 104 -8.44 -21.85 4.15
CA CYS A 104 -9.81 -21.60 4.59
C CYS A 104 -10.78 -21.30 3.44
N GLY A 105 -10.28 -20.93 2.25
CA GLY A 105 -11.09 -20.61 1.07
C GLY A 105 -11.38 -19.12 0.88
N ALA A 106 -11.16 -18.29 1.90
CA ALA A 106 -11.27 -16.84 1.79
C ALA A 106 -10.17 -16.26 0.88
N ASP A 107 -10.55 -15.34 0.00
CA ASP A 107 -9.65 -14.58 -0.87
C ASP A 107 -8.91 -13.47 -0.11
N ASN A 108 -9.48 -13.02 1.02
CA ASN A 108 -8.88 -12.01 1.88
C ASN A 108 -8.76 -12.46 3.32
N ILE A 109 -7.50 -12.60 3.73
CA ILE A 109 -7.11 -12.92 5.10
C ILE A 109 -6.47 -11.67 5.68
N ILE A 110 -7.04 -11.16 6.78
CA ILE A 110 -6.58 -9.99 7.51
C ILE A 110 -6.00 -10.47 8.84
N LEU A 111 -4.69 -10.30 9.03
CA LEU A 111 -3.99 -10.55 10.28
C LEU A 111 -3.81 -9.24 11.04
N LEU A 112 -4.36 -9.16 12.24
CA LEU A 112 -4.21 -8.05 13.17
C LEU A 112 -3.36 -8.54 14.34
N LEU A 113 -2.12 -8.06 14.43
CA LEU A 113 -1.12 -8.58 15.37
C LEU A 113 -0.75 -7.54 16.43
N ASP A 114 -1.34 -7.69 17.61
CA ASP A 114 -1.06 -6.89 18.80
C ASP A 114 -0.03 -7.59 19.71
N SER A 115 1.20 -7.64 19.22
CA SER A 115 2.32 -8.28 19.92
C SER A 115 3.62 -7.51 19.72
N CYS A 116 4.53 -7.60 20.69
CA CYS A 116 5.87 -7.04 20.56
C CYS A 116 6.66 -7.75 19.45
N ARG A 117 7.53 -7.01 18.76
CA ARG A 117 8.44 -7.55 17.75
C ARG A 117 9.91 -7.34 18.12
N ASN A 118 10.21 -7.56 19.39
CA ASN A 118 11.57 -7.47 19.91
C ASN A 118 12.40 -8.63 19.36
N GLU A 119 13.54 -8.30 18.75
CA GLU A 119 14.63 -9.25 18.56
C GLU A 119 15.24 -9.53 19.94
N THR A 120 15.29 -10.79 20.33
CA THR A 120 16.16 -11.17 21.45
C THR A 120 17.57 -10.72 21.10
N ARG A 121 18.26 -10.05 22.05
CA ARG A 121 19.57 -9.38 21.89
C ARG A 121 20.68 -10.30 21.33
N PHE A 122 20.65 -10.61 20.04
CA PHE A 122 21.75 -11.24 19.30
C PHE A 122 21.61 -10.91 17.81
N GLY A 123 22.46 -9.99 17.35
CA GLY A 123 22.79 -9.83 15.94
C GLY A 123 21.90 -8.85 15.15
N ASN A 124 22.41 -7.64 14.97
CA ASN A 124 21.94 -6.69 13.97
C ASN A 124 21.72 -7.37 12.60
N LYS A 125 20.49 -7.34 12.09
CA LYS A 125 20.16 -7.10 10.66
C LYS A 125 18.65 -7.00 10.50
N SER A 126 18.18 -5.76 10.26
CA SER A 126 16.85 -5.46 9.79
C SER A 126 16.56 -6.17 8.47
N ALA A 127 15.49 -6.95 8.42
CA ALA A 127 14.72 -7.24 7.19
C ALA A 127 13.41 -7.91 7.61
N GLY A 128 12.27 -7.31 7.26
CA GLY A 128 10.95 -7.89 7.49
C GLY A 128 10.82 -9.27 6.84
N GLY A 129 10.02 -10.15 7.44
CA GLY A 129 9.69 -11.44 6.83
C GLY A 129 9.16 -11.26 5.40
N LYS A 130 9.42 -12.24 4.53
CA LYS A 130 8.99 -12.16 3.11
C LYS A 130 7.49 -11.86 3.03
N PRO A 131 7.06 -10.89 2.20
CA PRO A 131 5.65 -10.60 2.00
C PRO A 131 4.89 -11.87 1.59
N GLN A 132 3.81 -12.12 2.31
CA GLN A 132 2.97 -13.29 2.11
C GLN A 132 1.85 -12.90 1.14
N GLN A 133 2.06 -13.17 -0.16
CA GLN A 133 1.08 -12.86 -1.22
C GLN A 133 -0.34 -13.29 -0.83
N GLY A 134 -1.30 -12.36 -0.89
CA GLY A 134 -2.71 -12.63 -0.59
C GLY A 134 -3.13 -12.44 0.87
N VAL A 135 -2.21 -12.13 1.80
CA VAL A 135 -2.53 -11.86 3.21
C VAL A 135 -2.25 -10.40 3.55
N ILE A 136 -3.24 -9.72 4.13
CA ILE A 136 -3.09 -8.37 4.69
C ILE A 136 -2.61 -8.52 6.13
N THR A 137 -1.46 -7.97 6.47
CA THR A 137 -0.95 -7.99 7.85
C THR A 137 -0.88 -6.57 8.38
N ILE A 138 -1.47 -6.33 9.54
CA ILE A 138 -1.42 -5.06 10.27
C ILE A 138 -0.87 -5.38 11.66
N ALA A 139 0.39 -5.04 11.88
CA ALA A 139 1.09 -5.23 13.15
C ALA A 139 1.06 -3.94 13.99
N SER A 140 0.93 -4.11 15.29
CA SER A 140 0.85 -3.03 16.28
C SER A 140 2.10 -2.16 16.39
N CYS A 141 3.25 -2.67 15.97
CA CYS A 141 4.53 -2.00 16.08
C CYS A 141 5.48 -2.42 14.94
N SER A 142 6.47 -1.57 14.66
CA SER A 142 7.49 -1.83 13.66
C SER A 142 8.53 -2.83 14.20
N PRO A 143 9.31 -3.50 13.33
CA PRO A 143 10.39 -4.37 13.81
C PRO A 143 11.35 -3.62 14.75
N GLY A 144 11.59 -4.18 15.94
CA GLY A 144 12.41 -3.55 16.97
C GLY A 144 11.67 -2.62 17.94
N GLU A 145 10.36 -2.43 17.76
CA GLU A 145 9.50 -1.73 18.70
C GLU A 145 8.63 -2.72 19.52
N GLU A 146 8.00 -2.22 20.58
CA GLU A 146 7.12 -2.97 21.47
C GLU A 146 5.67 -2.49 21.34
N SER A 147 4.73 -3.36 21.71
CA SER A 147 3.33 -2.98 21.92
C SER A 147 3.07 -2.73 23.41
N TYR A 148 2.36 -1.65 23.73
CA TYR A 148 2.16 -1.22 25.12
C TYR A 148 0.71 -1.32 25.58
N GLN A 149 0.51 -1.98 26.73
CA GLN A 149 -0.73 -1.91 27.49
C GLN A 149 -0.89 -0.52 28.14
N ILE A 150 -2.09 0.05 28.02
CA ILE A 150 -2.47 1.32 28.63
C ILE A 150 -3.45 1.01 29.78
N PRO A 151 -3.01 1.02 31.05
CA PRO A 151 -3.87 0.65 32.18
C PRO A 151 -5.17 1.46 32.25
N ALA A 152 -5.11 2.76 31.93
CA ALA A 152 -6.27 3.64 31.93
C ALA A 152 -7.33 3.28 30.86
N LEU A 153 -6.93 2.59 29.79
CA LEU A 153 -7.83 2.16 28.72
C LEU A 153 -8.23 0.68 28.87
N GLY A 154 -7.57 -0.07 29.76
CA GLY A 154 -7.80 -1.50 29.95
C GLY A 154 -7.37 -2.38 28.76
N MET A 155 -6.61 -1.82 27.82
CA MET A 155 -6.13 -2.50 26.61
C MET A 155 -4.87 -1.82 26.06
N SER A 156 -4.27 -2.40 25.03
CA SER A 156 -3.13 -1.78 24.36
C SER A 156 -3.53 -0.53 23.59
N SER A 157 -2.56 0.35 23.31
CA SER A 157 -2.76 1.51 22.45
C SER A 157 -3.23 1.11 21.04
N PHE A 158 -2.68 0.02 20.49
CA PHE A 158 -3.09 -0.52 19.20
C PHE A 158 -4.52 -1.05 19.21
N THR A 159 -4.87 -1.92 20.16
CA THR A 159 -6.23 -2.47 20.25
C THR A 159 -7.26 -1.37 20.49
N TYR A 160 -6.92 -0.36 21.30
CA TYR A 160 -7.79 0.81 21.49
C TYR A 160 -7.98 1.59 20.18
N ALA A 161 -6.88 1.96 19.51
CA ALA A 161 -6.94 2.71 18.24
C ALA A 161 -7.70 1.94 17.16
N LEU A 162 -7.51 0.62 17.08
CA LEU A 162 -8.23 -0.25 16.17
C LEU A 162 -9.73 -0.23 16.45
N LEU A 163 -10.14 -0.46 17.70
CA LEU A 163 -11.54 -0.45 18.09
C LEU A 163 -12.20 0.93 17.94
N GLU A 164 -11.43 2.01 18.07
CA GLU A 164 -11.86 3.37 17.76
C GLU A 164 -12.09 3.51 16.24
N ALA A 165 -11.08 3.18 15.43
CA ALA A 165 -11.12 3.26 13.96
C ALA A 165 -12.31 2.52 13.34
N LEU A 166 -12.56 1.29 13.82
CA LEU A 166 -13.64 0.42 13.37
C LEU A 166 -15.05 0.98 13.65
N ARG A 167 -15.16 2.01 14.49
CA ARG A 167 -16.42 2.67 14.89
C ARG A 167 -16.54 4.11 14.36
N ILE A 168 -15.55 4.62 13.64
CA ILE A 168 -15.64 5.97 13.06
C ILE A 168 -16.66 5.94 11.93
N GLU A 169 -17.63 6.83 11.98
CA GLU A 169 -18.63 7.03 10.93
C GLU A 169 -18.40 8.36 10.18
N GLY A 170 -19.09 8.54 9.06
CA GLY A 170 -19.00 9.74 8.23
C GLY A 170 -17.74 9.78 7.34
N GLU A 171 -17.35 10.97 6.90
CA GLU A 171 -16.28 11.15 5.88
C GLU A 171 -14.90 10.65 6.34
N ARG A 172 -14.65 10.61 7.65
CA ARG A 172 -13.37 10.16 8.24
C ARG A 172 -13.37 8.68 8.63
N ASN A 173 -14.36 7.91 8.19
CA ASN A 173 -14.43 6.48 8.51
C ASN A 173 -13.23 5.69 7.98
N CYS A 174 -13.04 4.48 8.53
CA CYS A 174 -11.93 3.59 8.19
C CYS A 174 -12.39 2.37 7.39
N ALA A 175 -13.32 2.53 6.45
CA ALA A 175 -13.95 1.39 5.79
C ALA A 175 -13.03 0.58 4.87
N THR A 176 -11.90 1.12 4.44
CA THR A 176 -10.92 0.47 3.55
C THR A 176 -9.65 0.09 4.32
N VAL A 177 -8.89 -0.88 3.81
CA VAL A 177 -7.57 -1.27 4.36
C VAL A 177 -6.63 -0.06 4.49
N GLU A 178 -6.53 0.78 3.46
CA GLU A 178 -5.69 1.98 3.46
C GLU A 178 -6.05 2.94 4.59
N ARG A 179 -7.31 3.40 4.65
CA ARG A 179 -7.79 4.31 5.69
C ARG A 179 -7.61 3.75 7.10
N LEU A 180 -7.85 2.46 7.31
CA LEU A 180 -7.60 1.81 8.59
C LEU A 180 -6.10 1.86 8.95
N CYS A 181 -5.21 1.52 8.02
CA CYS A 181 -3.76 1.57 8.24
C CYS A 181 -3.29 2.99 8.55
N ASN A 182 -3.76 3.99 7.79
CA ASN A 182 -3.43 5.40 7.99
C ASN A 182 -3.91 5.91 9.35
N HIS A 183 -5.13 5.56 9.76
CA HIS A 183 -5.64 5.93 11.09
C HIS A 183 -4.77 5.33 12.20
N LEU A 184 -4.47 4.03 12.12
CA LEU A 184 -3.63 3.35 13.11
C LEU A 184 -2.23 3.97 13.18
N PHE A 185 -1.62 4.25 12.02
CA PHE A 185 -0.29 4.85 11.91
C PHE A 185 -0.18 6.19 12.66
N HIS A 186 -1.23 7.01 12.64
CA HIS A 186 -1.24 8.28 13.36
C HIS A 186 -1.70 8.14 14.81
N ARG A 187 -2.73 7.33 15.06
CA ARG A 187 -3.44 7.28 16.34
C ARG A 187 -2.66 6.56 17.43
N VAL A 188 -1.95 5.48 17.09
CA VAL A 188 -1.17 4.71 18.07
C VAL A 188 -0.02 5.54 18.67
N PRO A 189 0.83 6.23 17.88
CA PRO A 189 1.83 7.15 18.44
C PRO A 189 1.23 8.28 19.27
N GLU A 190 0.04 8.78 18.90
CA GLU A 190 -0.66 9.81 19.66
C GLU A 190 -1.07 9.33 21.04
N ILE A 191 -1.71 8.15 21.13
CA ILE A 191 -2.08 7.52 22.40
C ILE A 191 -0.83 7.30 23.24
N ASN A 192 0.25 6.77 22.66
CA ASN A 192 1.48 6.55 23.41
C ASN A 192 2.06 7.84 23.98
N ARG A 193 2.07 8.95 23.22
CA ARG A 193 2.47 10.27 23.74
C ARG A 193 1.56 10.73 24.87
N GLN A 194 0.25 10.59 24.73
CA GLN A 194 -0.72 11.00 25.74
C GLN A 194 -0.54 10.25 27.07
N TYR A 195 -0.18 8.96 27.01
CA TYR A 195 -0.02 8.10 28.19
C TYR A 195 1.44 7.86 28.59
N ASN A 196 2.38 8.68 28.10
CA ASN A 196 3.81 8.61 28.41
C ASN A 196 4.43 7.21 28.16
N LYS A 197 4.06 6.57 27.06
CA LYS A 197 4.68 5.33 26.57
C LYS A 197 5.77 5.63 25.54
N PRO A 198 6.76 4.73 25.37
CA PRO A 198 7.72 4.84 24.28
C PRO A 198 7.06 4.87 22.89
N PRO A 199 7.78 5.34 21.86
CA PRO A 199 7.28 5.31 20.49
C PRO A 199 6.84 3.91 20.06
N GLN A 200 5.70 3.86 19.37
CA GLN A 200 5.14 2.65 18.78
C GLN A 200 4.48 3.05 17.46
N THR A 201 5.01 2.53 16.36
CA THR A 201 4.59 2.84 15.00
C THR A 201 4.01 1.59 14.37
N PRO A 202 2.69 1.49 14.17
CA PRO A 202 2.08 0.36 13.47
C PRO A 202 2.69 0.16 12.09
N HIS A 203 2.81 -1.10 11.70
CA HIS A 203 3.37 -1.50 10.42
C HIS A 203 2.40 -2.41 9.69
N SER A 204 2.11 -2.10 8.42
CA SER A 204 1.26 -2.94 7.57
C SER A 204 2.03 -3.49 6.38
N THR A 205 1.61 -4.68 5.94
CA THR A 205 2.07 -5.33 4.71
C THR A 205 0.82 -5.72 3.94
N VAL A 206 0.61 -5.11 2.77
CA VAL A 206 -0.58 -5.27 1.94
C VAL A 206 -0.12 -5.68 0.55
N GLU A 207 -0.25 -6.97 0.23
CA GLU A 207 0.21 -7.52 -1.05
C GLU A 207 -0.85 -8.43 -1.67
N PRO A 208 -1.22 -8.21 -2.94
CA PRO A 208 -0.80 -7.11 -3.84
C PRO A 208 -1.39 -5.74 -3.47
N ASN A 209 -0.78 -4.65 -3.98
CA ASN A 209 -1.13 -3.26 -3.63
C ASN A 209 -2.62 -2.89 -3.78
N TYR A 210 -3.34 -3.44 -4.78
CA TYR A 210 -4.77 -3.16 -4.96
C TYR A 210 -5.60 -3.54 -3.72
N LYS A 211 -5.07 -4.41 -2.85
CA LYS A 211 -5.72 -4.79 -1.59
C LYS A 211 -5.87 -3.62 -0.62
N ASN A 212 -5.17 -2.49 -0.82
CA ASN A 212 -5.38 -1.26 -0.06
C ASN A 212 -6.79 -0.69 -0.22
N HIS A 213 -7.40 -0.87 -1.39
CA HIS A 213 -8.76 -0.42 -1.69
C HIS A 213 -9.84 -1.42 -1.25
N LEU A 214 -9.46 -2.56 -0.64
CA LEU A 214 -10.45 -3.51 -0.15
C LEU A 214 -11.27 -2.91 0.98
N ILE A 215 -12.59 -3.06 0.84
CA ILE A 215 -13.57 -2.63 1.82
C ILE A 215 -13.66 -3.68 2.93
N LEU A 216 -13.26 -3.27 4.13
CA LEU A 216 -13.32 -4.03 5.38
C LEU A 216 -14.65 -3.82 6.11
N LEU A 217 -15.27 -2.63 5.97
CA LEU A 217 -16.50 -2.25 6.66
C LEU A 217 -17.58 -1.85 5.65
N PRO A 218 -18.34 -2.82 5.09
CA PRO A 218 -19.34 -2.57 4.04
C PRO A 218 -20.37 -1.48 4.39
N LYS A 219 -20.79 -1.42 5.66
CA LYS A 219 -21.79 -0.44 6.14
C LYS A 219 -21.29 1.01 6.14
N GLN A 220 -19.97 1.21 6.17
CA GLN A 220 -19.33 2.52 6.23
C GLN A 220 -18.73 2.94 4.88
N ALA A 221 -18.70 2.02 3.91
CA ALA A 221 -18.12 2.27 2.59
C ALA A 221 -18.92 3.32 1.81
N THR A 222 -18.20 4.18 1.10
CA THR A 222 -18.75 5.22 0.23
C THR A 222 -18.84 4.74 -1.21
N ILE A 223 -19.59 5.47 -2.03
CA ILE A 223 -19.66 5.22 -3.48
C ILE A 223 -18.28 5.34 -4.13
N THR A 224 -17.43 6.24 -3.62
CA THR A 224 -16.04 6.40 -4.08
C THR A 224 -15.20 5.17 -3.78
N ASP A 225 -15.35 4.56 -2.59
CA ASP A 225 -14.64 3.32 -2.24
C ASP A 225 -15.03 2.17 -3.19
N ILE A 226 -16.33 2.04 -3.45
CA ILE A 226 -16.86 1.02 -4.38
C ILE A 226 -16.35 1.28 -5.81
N ALA A 227 -16.28 2.55 -6.22
CA ALA A 227 -15.78 2.93 -7.54
C ALA A 227 -14.29 2.59 -7.69
N LEU A 228 -13.44 2.90 -6.70
CA LEU A 228 -12.01 2.56 -6.71
C LEU A 228 -11.81 1.04 -6.81
N LEU A 229 -12.52 0.26 -5.98
CA LEU A 229 -12.45 -1.20 -6.02
C LEU A 229 -12.87 -1.77 -7.39
N ARG A 230 -13.84 -1.13 -8.05
CA ARG A 230 -14.28 -1.49 -9.40
C ARG A 230 -13.24 -1.15 -10.46
N GLU A 231 -12.56 -0.01 -10.36
CA GLU A 231 -11.46 0.33 -11.29
C GLU A 231 -10.30 -0.66 -11.16
N GLU A 232 -9.92 -1.06 -9.94
CA GLU A 232 -8.90 -2.10 -9.72
C GLU A 232 -9.28 -3.43 -10.40
N ALA A 233 -10.56 -3.83 -10.33
CA ALA A 233 -11.04 -5.02 -11.01
C ALA A 233 -10.94 -4.90 -12.54
N LEU A 234 -11.16 -3.71 -13.09
CA LEU A 234 -11.06 -3.44 -14.53
C LEU A 234 -9.59 -3.43 -15.00
N ASP A 235 -8.68 -2.87 -14.20
CA ASP A 235 -7.24 -2.92 -14.49
C ASP A 235 -6.74 -4.37 -14.46
N LEU A 236 -7.14 -5.18 -13.46
CA LEU A 236 -6.82 -6.61 -13.40
C LEU A 236 -7.37 -7.38 -14.61
N GLU A 237 -8.58 -7.04 -15.06
CA GLU A 237 -9.15 -7.62 -16.28
C GLU A 237 -8.33 -7.25 -17.52
N GLY A 238 -7.91 -5.98 -17.61
CA GLY A 238 -7.06 -5.47 -18.69
C GLY A 238 -5.69 -6.14 -18.74
N ASP A 239 -5.12 -6.44 -17.57
CA ASP A 239 -3.86 -7.16 -17.41
C ASP A 239 -4.01 -8.69 -17.63
N GLY A 240 -5.21 -9.18 -17.96
CA GLY A 240 -5.49 -10.59 -18.18
C GLY A 240 -5.57 -11.45 -16.90
N ARG A 241 -5.52 -10.82 -15.72
CA ARG A 241 -5.64 -11.45 -14.39
C ARG A 241 -7.10 -11.70 -14.05
N LEU A 242 -7.79 -12.46 -14.90
CA LEU A 242 -9.25 -12.56 -14.89
C LEU A 242 -9.83 -13.15 -13.60
N GLU A 243 -9.15 -14.10 -12.94
CA GLU A 243 -9.61 -14.65 -11.67
C GLU A 243 -9.63 -13.58 -10.57
N GLU A 244 -8.56 -12.79 -10.45
CA GLU A 244 -8.46 -11.70 -9.48
C GLU A 244 -9.46 -10.57 -9.79
N ALA A 245 -9.65 -10.28 -11.08
CA ALA A 245 -10.68 -9.34 -11.54
C ALA A 245 -12.10 -9.80 -11.15
N LYS A 246 -12.41 -11.09 -11.34
CA LYS A 246 -13.70 -11.68 -10.96
C LYS A 246 -13.90 -11.62 -9.45
N GLN A 247 -12.85 -11.90 -8.67
CA GLN A 247 -12.88 -11.81 -7.21
C GLN A 247 -13.25 -10.40 -6.73
N LEU A 248 -12.55 -9.38 -7.21
CA LEU A 248 -12.87 -7.99 -6.87
C LEU A 248 -14.27 -7.60 -7.33
N MET A 249 -14.67 -8.00 -8.54
CA MET A 249 -16.00 -7.67 -9.06
C MET A 249 -17.13 -8.36 -8.29
N ARG A 250 -16.93 -9.58 -7.76
CA ARG A 250 -17.90 -10.24 -6.86
C ARG A 250 -18.15 -9.40 -5.60
N ARG A 251 -17.11 -8.76 -5.07
CA ARG A 251 -17.21 -7.85 -3.90
C ARG A 251 -17.94 -6.55 -4.26
N VAL A 252 -17.61 -5.96 -5.40
CA VAL A 252 -18.34 -4.79 -5.91
C VAL A 252 -19.83 -5.12 -6.09
N LEU A 253 -20.15 -6.30 -6.63
CA LEU A 253 -21.54 -6.75 -6.78
C LEU A 253 -22.26 -6.95 -5.45
N ALA A 254 -21.58 -7.46 -4.41
CA ALA A 254 -22.16 -7.58 -3.08
C ALA A 254 -22.48 -6.21 -2.44
N LEU A 255 -21.72 -5.17 -2.79
CA LEU A 255 -21.90 -3.80 -2.29
C LEU A 255 -22.89 -2.97 -3.12
N ASP A 256 -22.98 -3.24 -4.42
CA ASP A 256 -23.83 -2.51 -5.37
C ASP A 256 -24.57 -3.48 -6.33
N PRO A 257 -25.48 -4.34 -5.80
CA PRO A 257 -26.08 -5.43 -6.57
C PRO A 257 -27.07 -4.98 -7.63
N THR A 258 -27.60 -3.76 -7.52
CA THR A 258 -28.63 -3.24 -8.43
C THR A 258 -28.05 -2.48 -9.61
N ASN A 259 -26.74 -2.22 -9.65
CA ASN A 259 -26.11 -1.43 -10.68
C ASN A 259 -25.88 -2.24 -11.97
N PRO A 260 -26.55 -1.90 -13.08
CA PRO A 260 -26.43 -2.66 -14.33
C PRO A 260 -25.03 -2.63 -14.93
N LYS A 261 -24.21 -1.60 -14.62
CA LYS A 261 -22.82 -1.53 -15.09
C LYS A 261 -21.94 -2.56 -14.38
N VAL A 262 -22.16 -2.79 -13.08
CA VAL A 262 -21.42 -3.78 -12.29
C VAL A 262 -21.74 -5.19 -12.78
N LEU A 263 -23.03 -5.50 -12.94
CA LEU A 263 -23.49 -6.79 -13.49
C LEU A 263 -22.87 -7.09 -14.86
N LYS A 264 -22.90 -6.13 -15.79
CA LYS A 264 -22.31 -6.31 -17.13
C LYS A 264 -20.81 -6.61 -17.09
N VAL A 265 -20.06 -5.97 -16.20
CA VAL A 265 -18.62 -6.23 -16.05
C VAL A 265 -18.38 -7.61 -15.45
N TYR A 266 -19.15 -7.98 -14.42
CA TYR A 266 -19.06 -9.31 -13.81
C TYR A 266 -19.35 -10.44 -14.80
N ASP A 267 -20.43 -10.31 -15.57
CA ASP A 267 -20.82 -11.29 -16.60
C ASP A 267 -19.77 -11.38 -17.70
N ARG A 268 -19.22 -10.23 -18.13
CA ARG A 268 -18.14 -10.17 -19.13
C ARG A 268 -16.90 -10.93 -18.66
N ILE A 269 -16.43 -10.67 -17.44
CA ILE A 269 -15.24 -11.35 -16.88
C ILE A 269 -15.52 -12.85 -16.75
N THR A 270 -16.72 -13.22 -16.28
CA THR A 270 -17.12 -14.63 -16.13
C THR A 270 -17.14 -15.36 -17.48
N LEU A 271 -17.65 -14.72 -18.54
CA LEU A 271 -17.62 -15.27 -19.90
C LEU A 271 -16.18 -15.42 -20.43
N LYS A 272 -15.31 -14.42 -20.20
CA LYS A 272 -13.90 -14.51 -20.60
C LYS A 272 -13.18 -15.67 -19.90
N LEU A 273 -13.44 -15.89 -18.61
CA LEU A 273 -12.90 -17.03 -17.87
C LEU A 273 -13.39 -18.37 -18.41
N ALA A 274 -14.68 -18.50 -18.71
CA ALA A 274 -15.25 -19.72 -19.28
C ALA A 274 -14.69 -20.06 -20.68
N GLN A 275 -14.18 -19.06 -21.40
CA GLN A 275 -13.58 -19.21 -22.73
C GLN A 275 -12.06 -19.47 -22.68
N GLN A 276 -11.42 -19.40 -21.50
CA GLN A 276 -10.01 -19.74 -21.39
C GLN A 276 -9.82 -21.26 -21.59
N PRO A 277 -8.83 -21.69 -22.38
CA PRO A 277 -8.52 -23.11 -22.53
C PRO A 277 -8.11 -23.67 -21.16
N VAL A 278 -8.86 -24.67 -20.69
CA VAL A 278 -8.60 -25.35 -19.42
C VAL A 278 -7.18 -25.94 -19.46
N PRO A 279 -6.27 -25.56 -18.54
CA PRO A 279 -5.01 -26.27 -18.39
C PRO A 279 -5.32 -27.75 -18.11
N PRO A 280 -4.63 -28.72 -18.72
CA PRO A 280 -4.93 -30.13 -18.47
C PRO A 280 -4.85 -30.42 -16.97
N SER A 281 -5.99 -30.82 -16.38
CA SER A 281 -6.04 -31.28 -14.99
C SER A 281 -4.99 -32.36 -14.76
N PRO A 282 -4.31 -32.37 -13.60
CA PRO A 282 -3.37 -33.43 -13.29
C PRO A 282 -4.13 -34.75 -13.20
N LYS A 283 -3.90 -35.64 -14.17
CA LYS A 283 -4.39 -37.02 -14.10
C LYS A 283 -3.71 -37.70 -12.93
N THR A 284 -4.52 -38.25 -12.04
CA THR A 284 -4.12 -39.16 -10.97
C THR A 284 -3.47 -40.40 -11.61
N GLU A 285 -2.15 -40.55 -11.46
CA GLU A 285 -1.48 -41.83 -11.69
C GLU A 285 -1.24 -42.54 -10.35
N PRO A 286 -1.47 -43.86 -10.27
CA PRO A 286 -1.32 -44.62 -9.05
C PRO A 286 0.16 -44.82 -8.68
N ILE A 287 0.44 -44.67 -7.40
CA ILE A 287 1.74 -44.88 -6.77
C ILE A 287 2.16 -46.36 -6.92
N ASN A 288 3.29 -46.60 -7.58
CA ASN A 288 4.13 -47.78 -7.36
C ASN A 288 5.60 -47.35 -7.35
N GLY A 289 6.35 -47.89 -6.39
CA GLY A 289 7.64 -47.38 -5.95
C GLY A 289 8.87 -47.87 -6.73
N GLU A 290 10.00 -47.36 -6.22
CA GLU A 290 11.40 -47.75 -6.44
C GLU A 290 12.20 -47.13 -7.61
N SER A 291 12.88 -46.02 -7.24
CA SER A 291 14.33 -45.74 -7.36
C SER A 291 15.08 -46.07 -8.66
N ALA A 292 15.51 -45.04 -9.39
CA ALA A 292 16.91 -44.87 -9.86
C ALA A 292 17.14 -43.48 -10.49
N LYS A 293 18.35 -42.95 -10.26
CA LYS A 293 18.91 -41.67 -10.74
C LYS A 293 18.80 -41.48 -12.25
N THR A 294 18.49 -40.26 -12.71
CA THR A 294 19.05 -39.64 -13.93
C THR A 294 18.89 -38.11 -13.86
N ILE A 295 19.99 -37.40 -14.15
CA ILE A 295 20.12 -35.95 -14.28
C ILE A 295 19.61 -35.55 -15.67
N THR A 296 18.61 -34.67 -15.78
CA THR A 296 18.38 -33.88 -17.01
C THR A 296 17.57 -32.60 -16.71
N GLU A 297 18.24 -31.48 -16.95
CA GLU A 297 17.77 -30.15 -17.41
C GLU A 297 16.47 -29.54 -16.86
N THR A 298 16.64 -28.40 -16.17
CA THR A 298 15.63 -27.41 -15.85
C THR A 298 14.98 -26.83 -17.12
N PRO A 299 13.63 -26.77 -17.21
CA PRO A 299 12.98 -26.04 -18.29
C PRO A 299 13.22 -24.53 -18.11
N LYS A 300 13.71 -23.91 -19.18
CA LYS A 300 13.90 -22.47 -19.35
C LYS A 300 12.58 -21.72 -19.05
N PRO A 301 12.58 -20.67 -18.21
CA PRO A 301 11.38 -19.85 -17.98
C PRO A 301 10.92 -19.21 -19.30
N ALA A 302 9.61 -19.24 -19.55
CA ALA A 302 9.00 -18.46 -20.62
C ALA A 302 9.34 -16.96 -20.43
N PRO A 303 9.60 -16.22 -21.52
CA PRO A 303 9.92 -14.80 -21.41
C PRO A 303 8.76 -14.03 -20.75
N PRO A 304 9.06 -13.11 -19.81
CA PRO A 304 8.03 -12.32 -19.15
C PRO A 304 7.25 -11.46 -20.16
N PRO A 305 5.97 -11.16 -19.90
CA PRO A 305 5.13 -10.38 -20.80
C PRO A 305 5.80 -9.05 -21.18
N GLU A 306 5.81 -8.77 -22.48
CA GLU A 306 6.37 -7.56 -23.07
C GLU A 306 5.46 -6.37 -22.73
N ILE A 307 6.02 -5.23 -22.33
CA ILE A 307 5.20 -4.04 -22.02
C ILE A 307 4.70 -3.49 -23.35
N GLU A 308 3.38 -3.27 -23.45
CA GLU A 308 2.79 -2.59 -24.60
C GLU A 308 3.07 -1.07 -24.48
N LEU A 309 3.98 -0.55 -25.32
CA LEU A 309 4.41 0.86 -25.30
C LEU A 309 3.34 1.79 -25.91
N LYS A 310 2.24 2.02 -25.17
CA LYS A 310 1.14 2.89 -25.58
C LYS A 310 1.50 4.37 -25.44
N SER A 311 0.90 5.19 -26.30
CA SER A 311 1.01 6.65 -26.22
C SER A 311 -0.23 7.30 -26.82
N ALA A 312 -0.86 8.20 -26.08
CA ALA A 312 -1.99 8.97 -26.58
C ALA A 312 -1.52 10.10 -27.53
N LYS A 313 -0.23 10.47 -27.47
CA LYS A 313 0.39 11.53 -28.29
C LYS A 313 1.34 11.00 -29.37
N GLY A 314 1.47 9.68 -29.50
CA GLY A 314 2.37 9.05 -30.47
C GLY A 314 3.85 9.22 -30.12
N ILE A 315 4.19 9.35 -28.84
CA ILE A 315 5.55 9.39 -28.33
C ILE A 315 6.16 7.99 -28.36
N ASP A 316 7.43 7.93 -28.77
CA ASP A 316 8.17 6.68 -28.89
C ASP A 316 8.99 6.42 -27.62
N TYR A 317 8.57 5.45 -26.82
CA TYR A 317 9.23 5.09 -25.56
C TYR A 317 10.33 4.03 -25.72
N ARG A 318 10.65 3.57 -26.93
CA ARG A 318 11.65 2.50 -27.14
C ARG A 318 13.04 2.87 -26.63
N ASN A 319 13.44 4.13 -26.78
CA ASN A 319 14.73 4.60 -26.28
C ASN A 319 14.78 4.57 -24.74
N LEU A 320 13.72 5.05 -24.08
CA LEU A 320 13.58 4.95 -22.61
C LEU A 320 13.61 3.50 -22.15
N GLU A 321 12.87 2.62 -22.83
CA GLU A 321 12.85 1.19 -22.55
C GLU A 321 14.25 0.57 -22.68
N ASP A 322 14.99 0.86 -23.75
CA ASP A 322 16.34 0.32 -23.98
C ASP A 322 17.35 0.80 -22.94
N LEU A 323 17.29 2.08 -22.54
CA LEU A 323 18.14 2.64 -21.50
C LEU A 323 17.88 1.96 -20.15
N LEU A 324 16.60 1.75 -19.81
CA LEU A 324 16.18 1.05 -18.60
C LEU A 324 16.56 -0.44 -18.62
N LYS A 325 16.38 -1.14 -19.75
CA LYS A 325 16.84 -2.53 -19.97
C LYS A 325 18.34 -2.67 -19.72
N ARG A 326 19.13 -1.68 -20.14
CA ARG A 326 20.59 -1.63 -19.97
C ARG A 326 21.03 -1.09 -18.60
N GLN A 327 20.08 -0.73 -17.73
CA GLN A 327 20.34 -0.14 -16.42
C GLN A 327 21.16 1.15 -16.49
N GLN A 328 21.03 1.90 -17.59
CA GLN A 328 21.63 3.22 -17.77
C GLN A 328 20.72 4.26 -17.10
N TRP A 329 20.67 4.22 -15.77
CA TRP A 329 19.68 4.93 -14.96
C TRP A 329 19.70 6.44 -15.14
N ARG A 330 20.88 7.03 -15.35
CA ARG A 330 21.04 8.48 -15.55
C ARG A 330 20.51 8.92 -16.89
N GLU A 331 20.84 8.17 -17.94
CA GLU A 331 20.37 8.43 -19.29
C GLU A 331 18.87 8.16 -19.42
N ALA A 332 18.35 7.11 -18.77
CA ALA A 332 16.92 6.83 -18.70
C ALA A 332 16.14 7.94 -18.00
N ASP A 333 16.71 8.51 -16.94
CA ASP A 333 16.14 9.62 -16.19
C ASP A 333 16.10 10.92 -17.02
N GLU A 334 17.16 11.21 -17.76
CA GLU A 334 17.17 12.32 -18.73
C GLU A 334 16.18 12.08 -19.89
N GLU A 335 16.10 10.86 -20.41
CA GLU A 335 15.14 10.51 -21.46
C GLU A 335 13.70 10.63 -20.97
N THR A 336 13.44 10.27 -19.71
CA THR A 336 12.13 10.44 -19.07
C THR A 336 11.70 11.91 -19.11
N ARG A 337 12.62 12.84 -18.80
CA ARG A 337 12.38 14.27 -18.92
C ARG A 337 12.06 14.69 -20.35
N VAL A 338 12.80 14.17 -21.34
CA VAL A 338 12.58 14.48 -22.76
C VAL A 338 11.20 14.03 -23.23
N VAL A 339 10.81 12.78 -22.96
CA VAL A 339 9.51 12.26 -23.41
C VAL A 339 8.35 12.96 -22.72
N MET A 340 8.46 13.29 -21.42
CA MET A 340 7.43 14.06 -20.71
C MET A 340 7.21 15.45 -21.30
N LEU A 341 8.27 16.15 -21.73
CA LEU A 341 8.16 17.44 -22.41
C LEU A 341 7.51 17.30 -23.80
N GLN A 342 7.83 16.23 -24.52
CA GLN A 342 7.25 15.96 -25.85
C GLN A 342 5.75 15.69 -25.78
N VAL A 343 5.29 14.92 -24.78
CA VAL A 343 3.87 14.62 -24.54
C VAL A 343 3.04 15.91 -24.44
N ASN A 344 3.62 16.96 -23.83
CA ASN A 344 2.95 18.24 -23.63
C ASN A 344 3.27 19.32 -24.69
N ARG A 345 4.15 19.02 -25.65
CA ARG A 345 4.55 19.90 -26.77
C ARG A 345 5.06 21.28 -26.32
N THR A 346 5.64 21.42 -25.14
CA THR A 346 6.17 22.70 -24.68
C THR A 346 7.47 23.02 -25.41
N LYS A 347 7.52 24.18 -26.09
CA LYS A 347 8.77 24.71 -26.70
C LYS A 347 9.71 25.30 -25.66
N GLU A 348 9.24 25.44 -24.42
CA GLU A 348 9.87 26.23 -23.38
C GLU A 348 10.80 25.39 -22.49
N GLY A 349 10.77 24.05 -22.59
CA GLY A 349 11.66 23.18 -21.81
C GLY A 349 11.24 23.01 -20.35
N TRP A 350 10.05 23.49 -19.98
CA TRP A 350 9.37 23.26 -18.70
C TRP A 350 7.86 22.96 -18.94
N LEU A 351 7.14 22.54 -17.89
CA LEU A 351 5.71 22.16 -17.88
C LEU A 351 4.98 23.07 -16.88
N GLN A 352 3.91 23.74 -17.28
CA GLN A 352 3.08 24.50 -16.35
C GLN A 352 2.14 23.57 -15.55
N VAL A 353 1.49 24.09 -14.51
CA VAL A 353 0.55 23.30 -13.69
C VAL A 353 -0.64 22.82 -14.55
N GLU A 354 -1.11 23.68 -15.44
CA GLU A 354 -2.21 23.42 -16.38
C GLU A 354 -1.87 22.38 -17.45
N ASP A 355 -0.58 22.33 -17.82
CA ASP A 355 -0.04 21.32 -18.73
C ASP A 355 -0.12 19.93 -18.07
N MET A 356 0.05 19.84 -16.75
CA MET A 356 0.00 18.58 -16.01
C MET A 356 -1.41 18.03 -15.79
N ASP A 357 -2.39 18.90 -15.55
CA ASP A 357 -3.80 18.50 -15.42
C ASP A 357 -4.33 17.83 -16.70
N ASN A 358 -3.70 18.13 -17.84
CA ASN A 358 -4.02 17.58 -19.15
C ASN A 358 -3.03 16.50 -19.61
N PHE A 359 -2.10 16.05 -18.74
CA PHE A 359 -1.11 15.05 -19.12
C PHE A 359 -1.82 13.73 -19.44
N PRO A 360 -1.61 13.15 -20.65
CA PRO A 360 -2.27 11.93 -21.05
C PRO A 360 -1.89 10.75 -20.14
N TYR A 361 -2.92 10.13 -19.59
CA TYR A 361 -2.79 8.99 -18.69
C TYR A 361 -1.99 7.82 -19.30
N GLU A 362 -2.22 7.51 -20.58
CA GLU A 362 -1.54 6.40 -21.27
C GLU A 362 -0.02 6.59 -21.30
N ASP A 363 0.42 7.81 -21.61
CA ASP A 363 1.83 8.18 -21.68
C ASP A 363 2.51 8.07 -20.30
N LEU A 364 1.85 8.57 -19.26
CA LEU A 364 2.39 8.52 -17.90
C LEU A 364 2.44 7.11 -17.34
N ARG A 365 1.41 6.29 -17.63
CA ARG A 365 1.38 4.87 -17.28
C ARG A 365 2.51 4.10 -17.96
N THR A 366 2.78 4.37 -19.24
CA THR A 366 3.87 3.69 -19.96
C THR A 366 5.23 4.04 -19.39
N ILE A 367 5.51 5.31 -19.08
CA ILE A 367 6.76 5.72 -18.43
C ILE A 367 6.92 5.02 -17.07
N ASP A 368 5.87 5.04 -16.24
CA ASP A 368 5.91 4.42 -14.92
C ASP A 368 6.15 2.91 -14.97
N GLN A 369 5.43 2.19 -15.85
CA GLN A 369 5.57 0.74 -16.01
C GLN A 369 6.98 0.34 -16.44
N LEU A 370 7.62 1.14 -17.30
CA LEU A 370 9.00 0.92 -17.71
C LEU A 370 9.96 1.04 -16.51
N TRP A 371 9.85 2.11 -15.73
CA TRP A 371 10.66 2.31 -14.53
C TRP A 371 10.46 1.20 -13.49
N VAL A 372 9.21 0.84 -13.21
CA VAL A 372 8.85 -0.22 -12.26
C VAL A 372 9.40 -1.57 -12.73
N LYS A 373 9.21 -1.94 -14.00
CA LYS A 373 9.66 -3.25 -14.51
C LYS A 373 11.18 -3.39 -14.44
N TYR A 374 11.92 -2.44 -14.98
CA TYR A 374 13.37 -2.59 -15.11
C TYR A 374 14.13 -2.31 -13.83
N SER A 375 13.56 -1.55 -12.88
CA SER A 375 14.14 -1.36 -11.55
C SER A 375 13.84 -2.49 -10.56
N GLY A 376 13.04 -3.48 -10.94
CA GLY A 376 12.56 -4.53 -10.05
C GLY A 376 11.58 -4.00 -8.98
N GLY A 377 10.75 -3.02 -9.37
CA GLY A 377 9.75 -2.40 -8.50
C GLY A 377 10.29 -1.33 -7.55
N ARG A 378 11.54 -0.89 -7.73
CA ARG A 378 12.18 0.06 -6.81
C ARG A 378 11.92 1.52 -7.13
N PHE A 379 11.79 1.83 -8.42
CA PHE A 379 11.73 3.17 -8.98
C PHE A 379 10.50 3.29 -9.89
N GLY A 380 9.97 4.50 -10.01
CA GLY A 380 8.73 4.79 -10.71
C GLY A 380 7.90 5.84 -9.98
N PHE A 381 7.04 6.52 -10.72
CA PHE A 381 6.13 7.53 -10.20
C PHE A 381 5.04 6.93 -9.31
N SER A 382 4.58 5.70 -9.59
CA SER A 382 3.66 4.98 -8.71
C SER A 382 4.31 4.62 -7.38
N VAL A 383 5.60 4.26 -7.39
CA VAL A 383 6.39 4.00 -6.18
C VAL A 383 6.57 5.27 -5.37
N GLN A 384 6.87 6.40 -6.02
CA GLN A 384 6.95 7.71 -5.37
C GLN A 384 5.62 8.16 -4.80
N ALA A 385 4.52 8.04 -5.56
CA ALA A 385 3.18 8.37 -5.12
C ALA A 385 2.80 7.54 -3.88
N LYS A 386 3.08 6.23 -3.88
CA LYS A 386 2.89 5.37 -2.72
C LYS A 386 3.63 5.89 -1.48
N ILE A 387 4.91 6.21 -1.62
CA ILE A 387 5.73 6.72 -0.49
C ILE A 387 5.18 8.06 0.01
N TYR A 388 4.75 8.95 -0.89
CA TYR A 388 4.18 10.24 -0.51
C TYR A 388 2.85 10.07 0.24
N CYS A 389 1.96 9.20 -0.24
CA CYS A 389 0.71 8.86 0.45
C CYS A 389 0.96 8.21 1.82
N GLU A 390 1.92 7.29 1.92
CA GLU A 390 2.35 6.66 3.20
C GLU A 390 2.79 7.70 4.25
N LEU A 391 3.29 8.86 3.81
CA LEU A 391 3.73 9.96 4.68
C LEU A 391 2.61 10.95 5.03
N GLY A 392 1.37 10.66 4.64
CA GLY A 392 0.22 11.54 4.85
C GLY A 392 0.07 12.61 3.77
N GLY A 393 0.67 12.38 2.61
CA GLY A 393 0.58 13.26 1.45
C GLY A 393 -0.83 13.33 0.91
N THR A 394 -1.31 14.55 0.71
CA THR A 394 -2.58 14.82 0.03
C THR A 394 -2.30 15.60 -1.25
N GLY A 395 -3.38 15.96 -1.94
CA GLY A 395 -3.33 16.95 -2.99
C GLY A 395 -2.79 18.32 -2.60
N GLU A 396 -2.87 18.66 -1.31
CA GLU A 396 -2.43 19.94 -0.78
C GLU A 396 -0.96 19.86 -0.35
N TYR A 397 -0.21 20.92 -0.65
CA TYR A 397 1.18 21.02 -0.21
C TYR A 397 1.26 21.08 1.32
N ASN A 398 2.02 20.15 1.88
CA ASN A 398 2.39 20.14 3.30
C ASN A 398 3.90 20.03 3.43
N GLU A 399 4.55 21.09 3.93
CA GLU A 399 6.01 21.16 4.06
C GLU A 399 6.61 20.01 4.88
N ARG A 400 5.92 19.56 5.95
CA ARG A 400 6.43 18.47 6.79
C ARG A 400 6.40 17.14 6.06
N VAL A 401 5.31 16.86 5.36
CA VAL A 401 5.16 15.65 4.55
C VAL A 401 6.14 15.67 3.38
N TRP A 402 6.29 16.83 2.73
CA TRP A 402 7.21 17.01 1.62
C TRP A 402 8.68 16.79 2.01
N ASN A 403 9.08 17.34 3.17
CA ASN A 403 10.43 17.10 3.71
C ASN A 403 10.64 15.63 4.08
N ALA A 404 9.66 15.00 4.73
CA ALA A 404 9.72 13.58 5.06
C ALA A 404 9.79 12.70 3.80
N PHE A 405 9.10 13.10 2.73
CA PHE A 405 9.14 12.43 1.44
C PHE A 405 10.54 12.53 0.83
N GLY A 406 11.11 13.73 0.78
CA GLY A 406 12.48 13.96 0.36
C GLY A 406 13.49 13.13 1.16
N ASP A 407 13.34 13.04 2.48
CA ASP A 407 14.20 12.22 3.33
C ASP A 407 14.04 10.71 3.00
N ARG A 408 12.81 10.26 2.73
CA ARG A 408 12.46 8.85 2.48
C ARG A 408 12.90 8.34 1.11
N VAL A 409 12.81 9.17 0.07
CA VAL A 409 13.30 8.84 -1.28
C VAL A 409 14.77 9.22 -1.46
N GLY A 410 15.40 9.84 -0.47
CA GLY A 410 16.83 10.20 -0.50
C GLY A 410 17.16 11.45 -1.31
N TRP A 411 16.19 12.34 -1.54
CA TRP A 411 16.41 13.65 -2.15
C TRP A 411 16.77 14.74 -1.14
N ARG A 412 16.66 14.43 0.16
CA ARG A 412 17.01 15.33 1.24
C ARG A 412 17.91 14.62 2.24
N VAL A 413 19.05 15.24 2.53
CA VAL A 413 20.08 14.70 3.43
C VAL A 413 20.50 15.82 4.36
N ASN A 414 20.54 15.55 5.67
CA ASN A 414 20.86 16.57 6.70
C ASN A 414 20.02 17.85 6.55
N ASN A 415 18.71 17.69 6.34
CA ASN A 415 17.76 18.77 6.08
C ASN A 415 17.98 19.60 4.81
N SER A 416 18.88 19.20 3.92
CA SER A 416 19.21 19.91 2.67
C SER A 416 18.85 19.08 1.45
N TRP A 417 18.23 19.70 0.45
CA TRP A 417 17.90 19.05 -0.82
C TRP A 417 19.16 18.84 -1.66
N ILE A 418 19.30 17.65 -2.24
CA ILE A 418 20.45 17.31 -3.08
C ILE A 418 20.33 17.97 -4.44
N TYR A 419 21.46 18.30 -5.06
CA TYR A 419 21.45 18.74 -6.46
C TYR A 419 21.37 17.53 -7.38
N TYR A 420 20.92 17.74 -8.62
CA TYR A 420 20.84 16.65 -9.61
C TYR A 420 22.18 15.92 -9.84
N ARG A 421 23.30 16.66 -9.78
CA ARG A 421 24.66 16.09 -9.86
C ARG A 421 24.99 15.12 -8.72
N ASP A 422 24.25 15.19 -7.60
CA ASP A 422 24.44 14.40 -6.39
C ASP A 422 23.38 13.26 -6.30
N VAL A 423 22.51 13.10 -7.30
CA VAL A 423 21.54 12.00 -7.41
C VAL A 423 22.27 10.68 -7.64
N THR A 424 21.80 9.62 -6.95
CA THR A 424 22.40 8.29 -7.05
C THR A 424 21.69 7.47 -8.14
N PHE A 425 22.35 7.30 -9.28
CA PHE A 425 21.85 6.53 -10.43
C PHE A 425 22.22 5.05 -10.32
N ASP A 426 21.79 4.40 -9.24
CA ASP A 426 22.10 3.00 -8.97
C ASP A 426 20.91 2.34 -8.26
N LEU A 427 20.71 1.04 -8.50
CA LEU A 427 19.67 0.27 -7.83
C LEU A 427 19.80 0.29 -6.31
N LYS A 428 20.96 0.60 -5.72
CA LYS A 428 21.14 0.74 -4.26
C LYS A 428 20.48 2.00 -3.68
N ALA A 429 20.09 2.97 -4.51
CA ALA A 429 19.43 4.19 -4.04
C ALA A 429 18.10 3.89 -3.32
N PRO A 430 17.64 4.76 -2.40
CA PRO A 430 16.41 4.53 -1.65
C PRO A 430 15.18 4.25 -2.53
N LEU A 431 14.17 3.57 -1.98
CA LEU A 431 12.93 3.28 -2.71
C LEU A 431 12.31 4.59 -3.24
N GLY A 432 11.88 4.62 -4.49
CA GLY A 432 11.32 5.81 -5.13
C GLY A 432 12.35 6.90 -5.48
N HIS A 433 13.66 6.66 -5.35
CA HIS A 433 14.68 7.68 -5.64
C HIS A 433 14.70 8.15 -7.09
N LEU A 434 14.33 7.28 -8.03
CA LEU A 434 14.22 7.59 -9.45
C LEU A 434 12.78 7.35 -9.96
N PRO A 435 12.33 8.06 -11.00
CA PRO A 435 13.01 9.19 -11.68
C PRO A 435 13.28 10.35 -10.72
N GLY A 436 14.48 10.92 -10.78
CA GLY A 436 15.03 11.87 -9.83
C GLY A 436 14.59 13.32 -10.07
N PRO A 437 15.09 14.28 -9.26
CA PRO A 437 14.73 15.70 -9.32
C PRO A 437 15.39 16.46 -10.50
N SER A 438 15.45 15.82 -11.65
CA SER A 438 16.28 16.13 -12.81
C SER A 438 15.63 17.16 -13.74
N GLY A 439 15.97 18.44 -13.58
CA GLY A 439 15.89 19.38 -14.71
C GLY A 439 14.59 20.19 -14.90
N PHE A 440 14.03 20.77 -13.84
CA PHE A 440 13.27 22.04 -13.91
C PHE A 440 14.06 23.25 -13.36
N LEU A 441 15.36 23.09 -13.08
CA LEU A 441 16.26 24.20 -12.72
C LEU A 441 17.06 24.70 -13.93
N GLY A 442 16.47 25.61 -14.69
CA GLY A 442 17.22 26.49 -15.60
C GLY A 442 17.93 27.58 -14.79
N VAL A 443 19.24 27.43 -14.58
CA VAL A 443 20.11 28.48 -14.05
C VAL A 443 20.06 29.69 -14.98
N ARG A 444 19.57 30.84 -14.52
CA ARG A 444 19.91 32.13 -15.12
C ARG A 444 21.04 32.76 -14.30
N ARG A 445 22.21 32.87 -14.93
CA ARG A 445 23.46 33.45 -14.42
C ARG A 445 23.22 34.72 -13.58
N GLY A 446 23.73 34.68 -12.35
CA GLY A 446 24.01 35.86 -11.54
C GLY A 446 23.07 36.09 -10.36
N SER A 447 23.14 35.23 -9.34
CA SER A 447 23.19 35.61 -7.90
C SER A 447 23.07 34.36 -7.04
N VAL A 448 24.07 34.17 -6.17
CA VAL A 448 24.15 33.09 -5.18
C VAL A 448 23.18 33.40 -4.04
N PHE A 449 22.13 32.59 -3.85
CA PHE A 449 21.44 32.48 -2.56
C PHE A 449 21.08 31.02 -2.30
N GLY A 450 21.76 30.44 -1.31
CA GLY A 450 21.40 29.15 -0.74
C GLY A 450 20.08 29.23 0.01
N PHE A 451 19.47 28.06 0.18
CA PHE A 451 18.35 27.78 1.08
C PHE A 451 18.55 28.48 2.44
N LEU A 452 17.86 29.60 2.67
CA LEU A 452 17.66 30.17 3.99
C LEU A 452 16.57 31.23 3.99
N GLY A 453 15.56 31.04 4.84
CA GLY A 453 14.78 32.13 5.41
C GLY A 453 13.43 32.41 4.73
N VAL A 454 12.37 31.83 5.29
CA VAL A 454 11.02 32.40 5.26
C VAL A 454 11.10 33.85 5.75
N ARG A 455 10.79 34.82 4.87
CA ARG A 455 10.53 36.20 5.29
C ARG A 455 9.02 36.41 5.38
N ARG A 456 8.56 36.69 6.61
CA ARG A 456 7.21 37.13 6.97
C ARG A 456 6.72 38.26 6.07
N GLY A 457 5.50 38.10 5.54
CA GLY A 457 4.67 39.19 5.02
C GLY A 457 4.38 39.07 3.53
N SER A 458 3.09 39.21 3.19
CA SER A 458 2.52 39.36 1.84
C SER A 458 2.15 38.05 1.16
N GLY A 459 0.84 37.76 1.16
CA GLY A 459 0.27 36.53 0.63
C GLY A 459 0.31 36.43 -0.90
N VAL A 460 0.55 35.21 -1.36
CA VAL A 460 -0.21 34.59 -2.43
C VAL A 460 -0.55 33.19 -1.91
N LEU A 461 -1.81 33.08 -1.51
CA LEU A 461 -2.47 31.93 -0.94
C LEU A 461 -3.45 31.46 -2.02
N PHE A 462 -3.35 30.19 -2.40
CA PHE A 462 -4.34 29.40 -3.13
C PHE A 462 -4.56 29.65 -4.64
N GLY A 463 -4.55 28.55 -5.40
CA GLY A 463 -5.42 28.39 -6.55
C GLY A 463 -4.98 27.40 -7.62
N PHE A 464 -4.86 26.09 -7.35
CA PHE A 464 -4.88 25.04 -8.39
C PHE A 464 -5.38 23.70 -7.83
N TRP A 465 -6.68 23.60 -7.55
CA TRP A 465 -7.37 22.33 -7.27
C TRP A 465 -8.81 22.44 -7.79
N TYR A 466 -8.98 22.45 -9.11
CA TYR A 466 -10.28 22.24 -9.75
C TYR A 466 -10.10 21.46 -11.04
N GLY A 467 -10.20 20.13 -10.94
CA GLY A 467 -10.28 19.24 -12.10
C GLY A 467 -9.86 17.81 -11.76
N PHE A 468 -10.81 16.87 -11.88
CA PHE A 468 -10.63 15.41 -11.88
C PHE A 468 -10.54 14.64 -10.54
N LEU A 469 -11.66 14.65 -9.81
CA LEU A 469 -12.12 13.53 -8.96
C LEU A 469 -12.66 12.32 -9.78
N GLY A 470 -12.05 12.02 -10.94
CA GLY A 470 -12.64 11.09 -11.91
C GLY A 470 -11.83 9.86 -12.33
N ARG A 471 -10.51 9.81 -12.10
CA ARG A 471 -9.64 8.79 -12.71
C ARG A 471 -8.37 8.43 -11.92
N GLY A 472 -8.49 8.12 -10.63
CA GLY A 472 -7.63 7.12 -9.96
C GLY A 472 -6.09 7.23 -10.01
N PHE A 473 -5.47 8.41 -10.16
CA PHE A 473 -4.01 8.56 -10.13
C PHE A 473 -3.55 9.79 -9.35
N LEU A 474 -2.62 9.61 -8.39
CA LEU A 474 -1.84 10.70 -7.78
C LEU A 474 -0.52 10.84 -8.55
N TYR A 475 -0.27 12.00 -9.15
CA TYR A 475 1.02 12.36 -9.73
C TYR A 475 1.46 13.75 -9.26
N PHE A 476 2.73 13.87 -8.88
CA PHE A 476 3.36 15.09 -8.37
C PHE A 476 4.52 15.49 -9.28
N PHE A 477 4.45 16.68 -9.91
CA PHE A 477 5.58 17.36 -10.54
C PHE A 477 5.49 18.87 -10.29
N TRP A 478 6.66 19.53 -10.34
CA TRP A 478 6.93 20.85 -9.76
C TRP A 478 7.26 21.87 -10.85
N VAL A 479 6.53 23.00 -10.92
CA VAL A 479 7.02 24.25 -11.54
C VAL A 479 6.54 25.48 -10.76
N PHE A 480 7.47 26.43 -10.59
CA PHE A 480 7.29 27.75 -9.98
C PHE A 480 7.02 28.80 -11.07
N ASP A 481 6.11 29.72 -10.81
CA ASP A 481 5.91 30.91 -11.65
C ASP A 481 6.75 32.09 -11.13
N VAL A 482 7.40 32.83 -12.04
CA VAL A 482 8.03 34.14 -11.77
C VAL A 482 7.63 35.08 -12.90
N PRO A 483 7.00 36.23 -12.63
CA PRO A 483 6.61 37.18 -13.67
C PRO A 483 7.83 37.87 -14.28
N HIS A 484 7.77 38.13 -15.59
CA HIS A 484 8.77 38.90 -16.33
C HIS A 484 8.81 40.40 -15.91
N PRO A 485 9.97 41.06 -16.07
CA PRO A 485 10.18 42.46 -15.70
C PRO A 485 9.82 43.42 -16.84
N GLY A 486 9.22 44.56 -16.50
CA GLY A 486 9.05 45.73 -17.38
C GLY A 486 8.89 47.01 -16.56
N PRO A 487 9.36 48.18 -17.03
CA PRO A 487 10.15 49.09 -16.18
C PRO A 487 9.37 50.26 -15.58
N GLY A 488 9.78 50.64 -14.36
CA GLY A 488 9.91 52.04 -13.89
C GLY A 488 8.67 52.90 -13.72
N SER A 489 8.35 53.27 -12.46
CA SER A 489 8.26 54.68 -12.00
C SER A 489 7.82 54.78 -10.52
N ASP A 490 8.64 55.54 -9.77
CA ASP A 490 8.47 56.32 -8.51
C ASP A 490 7.23 56.13 -7.58
N PRO A 491 7.40 56.14 -6.24
CA PRO A 491 6.32 55.97 -5.27
C PRO A 491 5.72 57.32 -4.84
N ARG A 492 4.39 57.44 -4.73
CA ARG A 492 3.74 58.51 -3.95
C ARG A 492 2.21 58.31 -3.82
N HIS A 493 1.72 58.38 -2.58
CA HIS A 493 0.33 58.64 -2.12
C HIS A 493 -0.74 57.59 -2.52
N ASP A 494 -1.80 57.27 -1.78
CA ASP A 494 -2.40 57.80 -0.55
C ASP A 494 -3.38 56.73 0.00
N CYS A 495 -3.79 56.88 1.26
CA CYS A 495 -4.86 56.10 1.90
C CYS A 495 -6.26 56.42 1.32
N SER A 496 -7.14 55.41 1.16
CA SER A 496 -8.59 55.57 1.45
C SER A 496 -9.37 54.24 1.42
N MET A 497 -10.36 54.14 2.32
CA MET A 497 -11.29 53.03 2.57
C MET A 497 -12.52 52.99 1.63
N SER A 498 -13.00 51.76 1.30
CA SER A 498 -14.41 51.24 1.22
C SER A 498 -15.47 51.94 0.31
N PRO A 499 -16.71 51.40 0.11
CA PRO A 499 -17.20 50.01 -0.09
C PRO A 499 -18.13 49.87 -1.33
N ALA A 500 -18.57 48.62 -1.56
CA ALA A 500 -19.96 48.23 -1.92
C ALA A 500 -20.32 47.82 -3.37
N THR A 501 -21.14 46.74 -3.37
CA THR A 501 -22.32 46.44 -4.20
C THR A 501 -22.19 45.73 -5.56
N ARG A 502 -22.62 44.45 -5.53
CA ARG A 502 -23.77 43.81 -6.23
C ARG A 502 -23.86 43.80 -7.77
N GLY A 503 -24.22 42.61 -8.27
CA GLY A 503 -25.03 42.35 -9.47
C GLY A 503 -24.17 42.10 -10.71
N LEU A 504 -24.28 41.00 -11.45
CA LEU A 504 -25.36 40.01 -11.66
C LEU A 504 -24.74 38.62 -11.82
#